data_AF-Q5IAB9-F1
#
_entry.id   AF-Q5IAB9-F1
#
_cell.length_a   1.000
_cell.length_b   1.000
_cell.length_c   1.000
_cell.angle_alpha   90.00
_cell.angle_beta   90.00
_cell.angle_gamma   90.00
#
_symmetry.space_group_name_H-M   'P 1'
#
loop_
_entity.id
_entity.type
_entity.pdbx_description
1 polymer ?
#
loop_
_entity_poly.entity_id
_entity_poly.type
_entity_poly.pdbx_seq_one_letter_code
_entity_poly.pdbx_strand_id
1 'polypeptide(L)' 'MQRLVLLLAISLLLYQDLPVRSEFELDRICGYGTARCRKKCRSQEYRIGRCPNTYACCLRKWDESLLNRTKP' A
#
# COMPACT_ATOMS: atom_id res chain seq x y z
N MET A 1 -28.07 -28.41 -14.10
CA MET A 1 -26.69 -28.73 -13.64
C MET A 1 -25.63 -27.86 -14.31
N GLN A 2 -25.55 -27.78 -15.65
CA GLN A 2 -24.49 -27.04 -16.35
C GLN A 2 -24.35 -25.56 -15.96
N ARG A 3 -25.45 -24.82 -15.80
CA ARG A 3 -25.43 -23.41 -15.37
C ARG A 3 -24.84 -23.22 -13.97
N LEU A 4 -25.10 -24.13 -13.04
CA LEU A 4 -24.54 -24.09 -11.68
C LEU A 4 -23.03 -24.30 -11.69
N VAL A 5 -22.54 -25.25 -12.50
CA VAL A 5 -21.10 -25.50 -12.66
C VAL A 5 -20.40 -24.28 -13.26
N LEU A 6 -21.00 -23.65 -14.28
CA LEU A 6 -20.44 -22.45 -14.89
C LEU A 6 -20.37 -21.29 -13.89
N LEU A 7 -21.43 -21.05 -13.11
CA LEU A 7 -21.45 -20.01 -12.08
C LEU A 7 -20.37 -20.27 -11.01
N LEU A 8 -20.24 -21.51 -10.52
CA LEU A 8 -19.20 -21.89 -9.58
C LEU A 8 -17.79 -21.66 -10.14
N ALA A 9 -17.54 -22.02 -11.40
CA ALA A 9 -16.26 -21.77 -12.05
C ALA A 9 -15.94 -20.27 -12.14
N ILE A 10 -16.91 -19.44 -12.52
CA ILE A 10 -16.76 -17.98 -12.57
C ILE A 10 -16.48 -17.42 -11.17
N SER A 11 -17.21 -17.87 -10.14
CA SER A 11 -16.98 -17.43 -8.76
C SER A 11 -15.59 -17.82 -8.26
N LEU A 12 -15.11 -19.02 -8.59
CA LEU A 12 -13.76 -19.48 -8.21
C LEU A 12 -12.67 -18.68 -8.94
N LEU A 13 -12.83 -18.39 -10.23
CA LEU A 13 -11.92 -17.55 -11.00
C LEU A 13 -11.85 -16.13 -10.39
N LEU A 14 -13.01 -15.51 -10.12
CA LEU A 14 -13.06 -14.18 -9.50
C LEU A 14 -12.48 -14.17 -8.08
N TYR A 15 -12.58 -15.28 -7.33
CA TYR A 15 -12.02 -15.38 -6.00
C TYR A 15 -10.50 -15.54 -6.02
N GLN A 16 -9.94 -16.23 -7.02
CA GLN A 16 -8.49 -16.33 -7.23
C GLN A 16 -7.86 -14.98 -7.60
N ASP A 17 -8.58 -14.14 -8.36
CA ASP A 17 -8.15 -12.79 -8.70
C ASP A 17 -8.36 -11.77 -7.58
N LEU A 18 -9.11 -12.12 -6.53
CA LEU A 18 -9.22 -11.25 -5.37
C LEU A 18 -7.80 -11.12 -4.82
N PRO A 19 -7.17 -9.93 -4.86
CA PRO A 19 -5.78 -9.78 -4.48
C PRO A 19 -5.70 -10.26 -3.05
N VAL A 20 -5.14 -11.46 -2.85
CA VAL A 20 -4.78 -11.99 -1.53
C VAL A 20 -4.12 -10.82 -0.86
N ARG A 21 -4.79 -10.25 0.15
CA ARG A 21 -4.45 -8.98 0.79
C ARG A 21 -3.05 -9.13 1.33
N SER A 22 -2.10 -8.83 0.47
CA SER A 22 -0.86 -9.55 0.56
C SER A 22 -0.08 -8.93 1.70
N GLU A 23 0.44 -9.78 2.57
CA GLU A 23 1.50 -9.37 3.48
C GLU A 23 2.69 -8.78 2.69
N PHE A 24 2.83 -9.12 1.40
CA PHE A 24 3.81 -8.52 0.47
C PHE A 24 3.63 -7.01 0.22
N GLU A 25 2.54 -6.40 0.65
CA GLU A 25 2.33 -4.94 0.53
C GLU A 25 2.90 -4.16 1.73
N LEU A 26 3.41 -4.81 2.77
CA LEU A 26 4.12 -4.14 3.86
C LEU A 26 5.46 -3.58 3.37
N ASP A 27 5.75 -2.33 3.73
CA ASP A 27 6.92 -1.57 3.28
C ASP A 27 7.06 -1.38 1.76
N ARG A 28 6.03 -1.71 0.96
CA ARG A 28 5.98 -1.36 -0.47
C ARG A 28 6.00 0.16 -0.64
N ILE A 29 6.70 0.63 -1.67
CA ILE A 29 6.70 2.05 -2.03
C ILE A 29 5.28 2.45 -2.45
N CYS A 30 4.83 3.61 -1.98
CA CYS A 30 3.53 4.17 -2.31
C CYS A 30 3.64 5.69 -2.46
N GLY A 31 2.78 6.30 -3.26
CA GLY A 31 2.84 7.75 -3.48
C GLY A 31 4.16 8.19 -4.12
N TYR A 32 4.84 9.15 -3.50
CA TYR A 32 6.05 9.79 -4.02
C TYR A 32 7.19 9.82 -2.99
N GLY A 33 8.40 10.06 -3.48
CA GLY A 33 9.60 10.19 -2.66
C GLY A 33 9.92 8.89 -1.91
N THR A 34 10.01 8.97 -0.58
CA THR A 34 10.40 7.84 0.29
C THR A 34 9.20 7.16 0.95
N ALA A 35 7.98 7.44 0.49
CA ALA A 35 6.78 6.95 1.13
C ALA A 35 6.60 5.43 0.98
N ARG A 36 6.18 4.79 2.09
CA ARG A 36 6.00 3.33 2.17
C ARG A 36 4.72 2.94 2.90
N CYS A 37 4.18 1.80 2.52
CA CYS A 37 3.00 1.20 3.12
C CYS A 37 3.30 0.65 4.52
N ARG A 38 2.57 1.11 5.53
CA ARG A 38 2.69 0.63 6.91
C ARG A 38 1.32 0.43 7.55
N LYS A 39 1.23 -0.52 8.49
CA LYS A 39 0.03 -0.68 9.34
C LYS A 39 -0.35 0.64 10.04
N LYS A 40 0.65 1.36 10.54
CA LYS A 40 0.53 2.71 11.12
C LYS A 40 1.80 3.50 10.80
N CYS A 41 1.64 4.79 10.50
CA CYS A 41 2.79 5.67 10.30
C CYS A 41 3.53 5.91 11.61
N ARG A 42 4.86 6.04 11.52
CA ARG A 42 5.73 6.42 12.63
C ARG A 42 5.50 7.89 12.99
N SER A 43 5.92 8.30 14.18
CA SER A 43 5.80 9.70 14.65
C SER A 43 6.53 10.72 13.76
N GLN A 44 7.60 10.28 13.09
CA GLN A 44 8.38 11.05 12.13
C GLN A 44 7.88 10.90 10.68
N GLU A 45 6.65 10.43 10.48
CA GLU A 45 6.03 10.27 9.16
C GLU A 45 4.69 11.01 9.10
N TYR A 46 4.31 11.44 7.89
CA TYR A 46 2.96 11.90 7.55
C TYR A 46 2.19 10.79 6.85
N ARG A 47 0.90 10.65 7.18
CA ARG A 47 -0.02 9.84 6.38
C ARG A 47 -0.43 10.64 5.15
N ILE A 48 -0.04 10.17 3.98
CA ILE A 48 -0.36 10.83 2.70
C ILE A 48 -1.45 10.11 1.89
N GLY A 49 -1.81 8.88 2.29
CA GLY A 49 -2.81 8.11 1.56
C GLY A 49 -3.07 6.71 2.14
N ARG A 50 -3.55 5.82 1.28
CA ARG A 50 -3.79 4.40 1.58
C ARG A 50 -3.16 3.52 0.50
N CYS A 51 -2.66 2.38 0.93
CA CYS A 51 -2.16 1.33 0.05
C CYS A 51 -3.29 0.39 -0.37
N PRO A 52 -3.12 -0.41 -1.44
CA PRO A 52 -4.16 -1.32 -1.95
C PRO A 52 -4.70 -2.28 -0.89
N ASN A 53 -3.86 -2.71 0.05
CA ASN A 53 -4.23 -3.60 1.16
C ASN A 53 -4.83 -2.89 2.38
N THR A 54 -5.24 -1.62 2.25
CA THR A 54 -5.80 -0.73 3.30
C THR A 54 -4.80 -0.14 4.31
N TYR A 55 -3.51 -0.46 4.21
CA TYR A 55 -2.47 0.15 5.05
C TYR A 55 -2.28 1.64 4.76
N ALA A 56 -1.70 2.37 5.71
CA ALA A 56 -1.39 3.77 5.54
C ALA A 56 -0.19 3.93 4.62
N CYS A 57 -0.28 4.83 3.64
CA CYS A 57 0.89 5.29 2.91
C CYS A 57 1.58 6.39 3.72
N CYS A 58 2.80 6.13 4.18
CA CYS A 58 3.51 6.95 5.15
C CYS A 58 4.77 7.56 4.54
N LEU A 59 4.84 8.88 4.49
CA LEU A 59 5.98 9.65 3.97
C LEU A 59 6.82 10.18 5.13
N ARG A 60 8.15 10.03 5.07
CA ARG A 60 9.03 10.59 6.08
C ARG A 60 8.93 12.12 6.11
N LYS A 61 8.81 12.69 7.31
CA LYS A 61 8.90 14.15 7.50
C LYS A 61 10.26 14.61 7.00
N TRP A 62 10.27 15.73 6.30
CA TRP A 62 11.53 16.33 5.89
C TRP A 62 12.31 16.75 7.13
N ASP A 63 13.58 16.41 7.16
CA ASP A 63 14.48 16.88 8.21
C ASP A 63 14.98 18.26 7.79
N GLU A 64 14.64 19.31 8.56
CA GLU A 64 15.06 20.68 8.28
C GLU A 64 16.60 20.81 8.22
N SER A 65 17.34 19.92 8.90
CA SER A 65 18.81 19.92 8.82
C SER A 65 19.32 19.64 7.40
N LEU A 66 18.55 18.94 6.56
CA LEU A 66 18.87 18.71 5.15
C LEU A 66 18.71 19.98 4.30
N LEU A 67 17.83 20.90 4.68
CA LEU A 67 17.69 22.20 4.03
C LEU A 67 18.90 23.09 4.32
N ASN A 68 19.43 23.05 5.55
CA ASN A 68 20.60 23.85 5.91
C ASN A 68 21.88 23.41 5.19
N ARG A 69 22.01 22.11 4.85
CA ARG A 69 23.19 21.60 4.12
C ARG A 69 23.22 21.97 2.63
N THR A 70 22.09 22.38 2.08
CA THR A 70 22.00 22.83 0.67
C THR A 70 22.10 24.34 0.54
N LYS A 71 22.25 25.07 1.66
CA LYS A 71 22.49 26.50 1.64
C LYS A 71 23.95 26.74 1.18
N PRO A 72 24.18 27.40 0.03
CA PRO A 72 25.51 27.61 -0.53
C PRO A 72 26.40 28.48 0.34
#